data_AF-M6GKI4-F1
#
_entry.id   AF-M6GKI4-F1
#
_cell.length_a   1.000
_cell.length_b   1.000
_cell.length_c   1.000
_cell.angle_alpha   90.00
_cell.angle_beta   90.00
_cell.angle_gamma   90.00
#
_symmetry.space_group_name_H-M   'P 1'
#
loop_
_entity.id
_entity.type
_entity.pdbx_description
1 polymer ?
#
loop_
_entity_poly.entity_id
_entity_poly.type
_entity_poly.pdbx_seq_one_letter_code
_entity_poly.pdbx_strand_id
1 'polypeptide(L)'
;MDSFDFLSYLSNQIVTLFLGPTNSKKPNLRFLETFRNLRDLQIDGHNKNIEVISKLLEIQNLTLRSITSLDISFLSFLEELKNLNIKLGGISDVSAISGMKRIQYLELWQIRKLEDIGVISSLQGLREFFLQSLPNVSKIPSLEKSENLKTIRLENMKGLKDFKFLSDAPALEKFIFVDANSQDLKDLLPLFKNKSLKEARVGFGSDKKNKVFRDYLNQYNLIECW
;
A
#
# COMPACT_ATOMS: atom_id res chain seq x y z
N MET A 1 2.14 -13.69 27.22
CA MET A 1 3.37 -14.19 26.57
C MET A 1 4.38 -13.08 26.62
N ASP A 2 5.43 -13.24 27.42
CA ASP A 2 6.29 -12.12 27.81
C ASP A 2 7.54 -11.98 26.95
N SER A 3 7.87 -13.00 26.17
CA SER A 3 8.99 -13.02 25.23
C SER A 3 8.75 -13.97 24.05
N PHE A 4 9.43 -13.70 22.93
CA PHE A 4 9.53 -14.56 21.74
C PHE A 4 10.86 -15.36 21.71
N ASP A 5 11.69 -15.34 22.75
CA ASP A 5 13.05 -15.91 22.73
C ASP A 5 13.09 -17.40 22.33
N PHE A 6 12.04 -18.17 22.62
CA PHE A 6 11.95 -19.58 22.22
C PHE A 6 12.00 -19.77 20.68
N LEU A 7 11.66 -18.75 19.90
CA LEU A 7 11.72 -18.82 18.43
C LEU A 7 13.17 -18.82 17.91
N SER A 8 14.15 -18.39 18.71
CA SER A 8 15.58 -18.42 18.33
C SER A 8 16.10 -19.83 18.05
N TYR A 9 15.46 -20.85 18.63
CA TYR A 9 15.82 -22.27 18.44
C TYR A 9 15.29 -22.85 17.11
N LEU A 10 14.40 -22.15 16.39
CA LEU A 10 13.77 -22.62 15.14
C LEU A 10 14.43 -22.03 13.87
N SER A 11 15.54 -21.31 14.04
CA SER A 11 15.93 -20.15 13.23
C SER A 11 16.25 -20.39 11.75
N ASN A 12 16.65 -21.60 11.34
CA ASN A 12 17.15 -21.80 9.96
C ASN A 12 16.10 -22.34 8.97
N GLN A 13 14.93 -22.79 9.43
CA GLN A 13 13.89 -23.38 8.56
C GLN A 13 12.71 -22.45 8.32
N ILE A 14 12.58 -21.38 9.10
CA ILE A 14 11.43 -20.49 9.03
C ILE A 14 11.60 -19.52 7.86
N VAL A 15 10.69 -19.65 6.89
CA VAL A 15 10.58 -18.76 5.72
C VAL A 15 9.44 -17.74 5.90
N THR A 16 8.43 -18.12 6.69
CA THR A 16 7.24 -17.29 6.97
C THR A 16 7.00 -17.20 8.47
N LEU A 17 6.80 -15.99 8.98
CA LEU A 17 6.54 -15.73 10.39
C LEU A 17 5.42 -14.70 10.56
N PHE A 18 4.43 -15.05 11.39
CA PHE A 18 3.38 -14.13 11.82
C PHE A 18 3.46 -13.92 13.33
N LEU A 19 3.62 -12.66 13.74
CA LEU A 19 3.63 -12.23 15.13
C LEU A 19 2.38 -11.38 15.38
N GLY A 20 1.31 -12.04 15.85
CA GLY A 20 0.07 -11.40 16.27
C GLY A 20 0.19 -10.65 17.60
N PRO A 21 -0.83 -9.86 17.98
CA PRO A 21 -0.80 -9.09 19.22
C PRO A 21 -0.72 -10.01 20.43
N THR A 22 -0.06 -9.53 21.49
CA THR A 22 0.06 -10.23 22.77
C THR A 22 -0.61 -9.45 23.89
N ASN A 23 -1.20 -10.14 24.87
CA ASN A 23 -1.77 -9.52 26.08
C ASN A 23 -0.75 -8.85 27.02
N SER A 24 0.55 -8.85 26.69
CA SER A 24 1.67 -8.41 27.53
C SER A 24 2.36 -7.13 27.00
N LYS A 25 3.57 -6.84 27.51
CA LYS A 25 4.38 -5.61 27.33
C LYS A 25 4.94 -5.32 25.92
N LYS A 26 4.37 -5.85 24.83
CA LYS A 26 4.94 -5.79 23.47
C LYS A 26 6.37 -6.35 23.43
N PRO A 27 6.52 -7.69 23.33
CA PRO A 27 7.81 -8.37 23.36
C PRO A 27 8.86 -7.79 22.39
N ASN A 28 10.13 -7.96 22.73
CA ASN A 28 11.26 -7.52 21.93
C ASN A 28 11.37 -8.35 20.63
N LEU A 29 11.71 -7.70 19.52
CA LEU A 29 11.85 -8.32 18.21
C LEU A 29 13.29 -8.74 17.83
N ARG A 30 14.31 -8.48 18.65
CA ARG A 30 15.73 -8.76 18.33
C ARG A 30 16.00 -10.20 17.86
N PHE A 31 15.27 -11.17 18.40
CA PHE A 31 15.38 -12.58 17.99
C PHE A 31 15.18 -12.80 16.49
N LEU A 32 14.51 -11.86 15.78
CA LEU A 32 14.29 -11.93 14.34
C LEU A 32 15.61 -12.03 13.55
N GLU A 33 16.72 -11.44 14.04
CA GLU A 33 18.01 -11.48 13.35
C GLU A 33 18.55 -12.90 13.10
N THR A 34 18.00 -13.88 13.82
CA THR A 34 18.36 -15.30 13.66
C THR A 34 17.73 -15.93 12.42
N PHE A 35 16.61 -15.41 11.88
CA PHE A 35 15.93 -15.99 10.72
C PHE A 35 16.52 -15.51 9.40
N ARG A 36 17.65 -16.10 9.01
CA ARG A 36 18.39 -15.72 7.79
C ARG A 36 17.63 -15.98 6.48
N ASN A 37 16.71 -16.95 6.50
CA ASN A 37 15.93 -17.37 5.32
C ASN A 37 14.50 -16.80 5.32
N LEU A 38 14.19 -15.84 6.20
CA LEU A 38 12.85 -15.29 6.32
C LEU A 38 12.51 -14.43 5.09
N ARG A 39 11.41 -14.76 4.43
CA ARG A 39 10.91 -14.08 3.22
C ARG A 39 9.58 -13.38 3.46
N ASP A 40 8.78 -13.92 4.37
CA ASP A 40 7.46 -13.41 4.70
C ASP A 40 7.38 -13.08 6.19
N LEU A 41 7.17 -11.80 6.51
CA LEU A 41 7.04 -11.34 7.88
C LEU A 41 5.80 -10.49 8.05
N GLN A 42 4.95 -10.86 8.99
CA GLN A 42 3.85 -10.03 9.46
C GLN A 42 3.98 -9.77 10.95
N ILE A 43 3.95 -8.50 11.33
CA ILE A 43 4.02 -8.04 12.72
C ILE A 43 2.78 -7.20 13.01
N ASP A 44 2.07 -7.55 14.08
CA ASP A 44 0.91 -6.80 14.57
C ASP A 44 1.11 -6.35 16.02
N GLY A 45 1.23 -5.03 16.22
CA GLY A 45 1.25 -4.39 17.53
C GLY A 45 2.60 -4.40 18.27
N HIS A 46 3.67 -4.94 17.67
CA HIS A 46 5.01 -5.02 18.28
C HIS A 46 5.98 -4.00 17.70
N ASN A 47 6.46 -3.06 18.52
CA ASN A 47 7.35 -1.98 18.06
C ASN A 47 8.76 -2.08 18.67
N LYS A 48 8.94 -2.87 19.73
CA LYS A 48 10.18 -2.87 20.51
C LYS A 48 11.29 -3.54 19.71
N ASN A 49 12.30 -2.76 19.33
CA ASN A 49 13.43 -3.17 18.49
C ASN A 49 13.03 -3.64 17.08
N ILE A 50 12.00 -3.04 16.49
CA ILE A 50 11.52 -3.39 15.15
C ILE A 50 12.53 -3.08 14.04
N GLU A 51 13.49 -2.18 14.28
CA GLU A 51 14.58 -1.85 13.35
C GLU A 51 15.48 -3.04 13.00
N VAL A 52 15.46 -4.11 13.81
CA VAL A 52 16.14 -5.38 13.53
C VAL A 52 15.72 -5.99 12.18
N ILE A 53 14.52 -5.64 11.68
CA ILE A 53 14.04 -6.08 10.37
C ILE A 53 15.03 -5.70 9.26
N SER A 54 15.80 -4.61 9.40
CA SER A 54 16.88 -4.24 8.46
C SER A 54 17.94 -5.32 8.24
N LYS A 55 18.03 -6.32 9.13
CA LYS A 55 18.96 -7.45 9.01
C LYS A 55 18.40 -8.64 8.23
N LEU A 56 17.11 -8.60 7.88
CA LEU A 56 16.40 -9.69 7.21
C LEU A 56 16.46 -9.48 5.69
N LEU A 57 17.64 -9.70 5.12
CA LEU A 57 17.95 -9.30 3.74
C LEU A 57 17.19 -10.10 2.66
N GLU A 58 16.60 -11.26 3.01
CA GLU A 58 15.78 -12.07 2.10
C GLU A 58 14.28 -11.71 2.13
N ILE A 59 13.86 -10.71 2.92
CA ILE A 59 12.43 -10.36 3.03
C ILE A 59 11.89 -9.88 1.69
N GLN A 60 10.83 -10.55 1.23
CA GLN A 60 10.10 -10.22 0.01
C GLN A 60 8.70 -9.68 0.32
N ASN A 61 8.10 -10.12 1.43
CA ASN A 61 6.75 -9.73 1.83
C ASN A 61 6.78 -9.25 3.28
N LEU A 62 6.43 -7.98 3.48
CA LEU A 62 6.39 -7.36 4.81
C LEU A 62 5.02 -6.75 5.07
N THR A 63 4.43 -7.11 6.21
CA THR A 63 3.23 -6.46 6.75
C THR A 63 3.51 -5.91 8.14
N LEU A 64 3.38 -4.60 8.28
CA LEU A 64 3.45 -3.88 9.55
C LEU A 64 2.03 -3.40 9.92
N ARG A 65 1.44 -3.97 10.95
CA ARG A 65 0.11 -3.62 11.45
C ARG A 65 0.17 -3.08 12.87
N SER A 66 -0.62 -2.06 13.16
CA SER A 66 -0.76 -1.47 14.50
C SER A 66 0.56 -0.92 15.07
N ILE A 67 1.47 -0.48 14.17
CA ILE A 67 2.79 0.03 14.53
C ILE A 67 2.75 1.56 14.66
N THR A 68 2.71 2.04 15.90
CA THR A 68 2.56 3.45 16.25
C THR A 68 3.90 4.19 16.35
N SER A 69 3.97 5.41 15.82
CA SER A 69 5.10 6.37 15.97
C SER A 69 6.46 5.79 15.56
N LEU A 70 6.50 5.18 14.38
CA LEU A 70 7.69 4.49 13.90
C LEU A 70 8.39 5.28 12.80
N ASP A 71 9.68 5.51 12.98
CA ASP A 71 10.60 5.77 11.88
C ASP A 71 10.82 4.46 11.11
N ILE A 72 10.41 4.45 9.84
CA ILE A 72 10.53 3.29 8.94
C ILE A 72 11.78 3.35 8.07
N SER A 73 12.77 4.19 8.40
CA SER A 73 14.06 4.28 7.70
C SER A 73 14.76 2.93 7.51
N PHE A 74 14.56 1.98 8.43
CA PHE A 74 15.09 0.62 8.33
C PHE A 74 14.57 -0.19 7.12
N LEU A 75 13.46 0.22 6.49
CA LEU A 75 12.94 -0.44 5.29
C LEU A 75 13.86 -0.26 4.07
N SER A 76 14.65 0.81 4.05
CA SER A 76 15.57 1.12 2.94
C SER A 76 16.65 0.05 2.71
N PHE A 77 16.91 -0.80 3.71
CA PHE A 77 17.86 -1.91 3.63
C PHE A 77 17.27 -3.20 3.02
N LEU A 78 15.95 -3.25 2.79
CA LEU A 78 15.26 -4.45 2.31
C LEU A 78 15.22 -4.49 0.78
N GLU A 79 16.38 -4.70 0.15
CA GLU A 79 16.54 -4.59 -1.30
C GLU A 79 15.69 -5.60 -2.10
N GLU A 80 15.35 -6.75 -1.49
CA GLU A 80 14.52 -7.81 -2.10
C GLU A 80 13.02 -7.65 -1.86
N LEU A 81 12.59 -6.57 -1.18
CA LEU A 81 11.19 -6.35 -0.84
C LEU A 81 10.32 -6.15 -2.09
N LYS A 82 9.31 -7.00 -2.24
CA LYS A 82 8.35 -6.99 -3.35
C LYS A 82 6.98 -6.48 -2.92
N ASN A 83 6.51 -6.87 -1.75
CA ASN A 83 5.18 -6.51 -1.27
C ASN A 83 5.27 -5.87 0.11
N LEU A 84 4.81 -4.63 0.21
CA LEU A 84 4.80 -3.87 1.46
C LEU A 84 3.37 -3.48 1.85
N ASN A 85 3.00 -3.82 3.07
CA ASN A 85 1.72 -3.47 3.66
C ASN A 85 1.95 -2.72 4.97
N ILE A 86 1.44 -1.49 5.07
CA ILE A 86 1.47 -0.69 6.29
C ILE A 86 0.03 -0.36 6.69
N LYS A 87 -0.39 -0.88 7.85
CA LYS A 87 -1.79 -0.86 8.29
C LYS A 87 -1.90 -0.33 9.71
N LEU A 88 -2.93 0.48 9.99
CA LEU A 88 -3.26 0.94 11.34
C LEU A 88 -2.07 1.66 12.03
N GLY A 89 -1.37 2.53 11.30
CA GLY A 89 -0.09 3.09 11.71
C GLY A 89 -0.14 4.56 12.15
N GLY A 90 0.88 4.96 12.93
CA GLY A 90 1.14 6.36 13.28
C GLY A 90 2.16 7.07 12.38
N ILE A 91 2.56 6.43 11.29
CA ILE A 91 3.57 6.91 10.33
C ILE A 91 3.06 8.19 9.63
N SER A 92 3.95 9.14 9.40
CA SER A 92 3.66 10.38 8.66
C SER A 92 4.55 10.57 7.44
N ASP A 93 5.59 9.75 7.30
CA ASP A 93 6.55 9.82 6.20
C ASP A 93 6.85 8.39 5.68
N VAL A 94 6.79 8.24 4.36
CA VAL A 94 7.09 7.00 3.63
C VAL A 94 8.30 7.16 2.70
N SER A 95 9.10 8.22 2.86
CA SER A 95 10.31 8.49 2.08
C SER A 95 11.33 7.36 2.10
N ALA A 96 11.34 6.55 3.18
CA ALA A 96 12.21 5.39 3.35
C ALA A 96 12.11 4.34 2.23
N ILE A 97 10.98 4.28 1.52
CA ILE A 97 10.78 3.33 0.41
C ILE A 97 11.06 3.94 -0.98
N SER A 98 11.57 5.17 -1.04
CA SER A 98 11.82 5.85 -2.31
C SER A 98 12.87 5.13 -3.15
N GLY A 99 12.56 4.93 -4.43
CA GLY A 99 13.46 4.29 -5.38
C GLY A 99 13.62 2.79 -5.21
N MET A 100 12.86 2.13 -4.32
CA MET A 100 12.88 0.68 -4.16
C MET A 100 12.31 -0.02 -5.40
N LYS A 101 13.20 -0.40 -6.32
CA LYS A 101 12.85 -0.88 -7.67
C LYS A 101 12.12 -2.22 -7.70
N ARG A 102 12.18 -3.00 -6.62
CA ARG A 102 11.57 -4.34 -6.55
C ARG A 102 10.17 -4.35 -5.97
N ILE A 103 9.70 -3.26 -5.35
CA ILE A 103 8.33 -3.20 -4.83
C ILE A 103 7.36 -3.27 -6.01
N GLN A 104 6.55 -4.33 -6.02
CA GLN A 104 5.51 -4.61 -6.99
C GLN A 104 4.12 -4.30 -6.42
N TYR A 105 3.94 -4.44 -5.11
CA TYR A 105 2.69 -4.17 -4.42
C TYR A 105 2.89 -3.28 -3.19
N LEU A 106 2.09 -2.22 -3.08
CA LEU A 106 2.04 -1.33 -1.92
C LEU A 106 0.62 -1.19 -1.38
N GLU A 107 0.40 -1.52 -0.12
CA GLU A 107 -0.83 -1.20 0.60
C GLU A 107 -0.57 -0.24 1.76
N LEU A 108 -1.31 0.88 1.78
CA LEU A 108 -1.31 1.84 2.88
C LEU A 108 -2.75 1.99 3.40
N TRP A 109 -2.99 1.54 4.63
CA TRP A 109 -4.33 1.50 5.22
C TRP A 109 -4.39 2.19 6.58
N GLN A 110 -5.30 3.16 6.72
CA GLN A 110 -5.63 3.82 7.99
C GLN A 110 -4.40 4.48 8.65
N ILE A 111 -3.62 5.21 7.85
CA ILE A 111 -2.48 5.99 8.32
C ILE A 111 -2.92 7.46 8.43
N ARG A 112 -3.38 7.85 9.61
CA ARG A 112 -4.10 9.13 9.80
C ARG A 112 -3.27 10.38 9.57
N LYS A 113 -1.95 10.29 9.76
CA LYS A 113 -1.02 11.43 9.67
C LYS A 113 -0.27 11.51 8.34
N LEU A 114 -0.52 10.59 7.42
CA LEU A 114 0.16 10.57 6.14
C LEU A 114 -0.50 11.58 5.18
N GLU A 115 0.33 12.43 4.59
CA GLU A 115 -0.09 13.51 3.69
C GLU A 115 0.55 13.38 2.32
N ASP A 116 1.84 13.05 2.30
CA ASP A 116 2.62 12.90 1.08
C ASP A 116 2.85 11.43 0.75
N ILE A 117 2.49 11.07 -0.48
CA ILE A 117 2.69 9.75 -1.11
C ILE A 117 3.45 9.89 -2.44
N GLY A 118 4.21 10.97 -2.62
CA GLY A 118 5.04 11.24 -3.79
C GLY A 118 5.99 10.10 -4.14
N VAL A 119 6.37 9.31 -3.13
CA VAL A 119 7.19 8.11 -3.26
C VAL A 119 6.65 7.09 -4.27
N ILE A 120 5.32 7.02 -4.46
CA ILE A 120 4.70 6.10 -5.43
C ILE A 120 5.29 6.29 -6.84
N SER A 121 5.58 7.52 -7.24
CA SER A 121 6.15 7.83 -8.56
C SER A 121 7.61 7.37 -8.74
N SER A 122 8.32 7.04 -7.66
CA SER A 122 9.70 6.54 -7.71
C SER A 122 9.81 5.01 -7.65
N LEU A 123 8.71 4.29 -7.42
CA LEU A 123 8.67 2.83 -7.35
C LEU A 123 8.58 2.22 -8.76
N GLN A 124 9.71 2.13 -9.47
CA GLN A 124 9.77 1.68 -10.87
C GLN A 124 9.18 0.28 -11.12
N GLY A 125 9.23 -0.60 -10.13
CA GLY A 125 8.67 -1.96 -10.21
C GLY A 125 7.19 -2.06 -9.86
N LEU A 126 6.55 -0.98 -9.41
CA LEU A 126 5.21 -1.01 -8.85
C LEU A 126 4.18 -1.41 -9.91
N ARG A 127 3.39 -2.42 -9.58
CA ARG A 127 2.34 -2.98 -10.44
C ARG A 127 0.96 -2.66 -9.90
N GLU A 128 0.83 -2.62 -8.59
CA GLU A 128 -0.42 -2.28 -7.92
C GLU A 128 -0.15 -1.49 -6.65
N PHE A 129 -0.99 -0.49 -6.40
CA PHE A 129 -1.11 0.06 -5.07
C PHE A 129 -2.56 0.06 -4.61
N PHE A 130 -2.74 -0.10 -3.29
CA PHE A 130 -4.01 0.03 -2.60
C PHE A 130 -3.90 1.06 -1.48
N LEU A 131 -4.65 2.15 -1.60
CA LEU A 131 -4.73 3.20 -0.58
C LEU A 131 -6.12 3.18 0.04
N GLN A 132 -6.18 3.02 1.36
CA GLN A 132 -7.44 2.94 2.09
C GLN A 132 -7.46 3.87 3.29
N SER A 133 -8.49 4.72 3.37
CA SER A 133 -8.75 5.57 4.54
C SER A 133 -7.54 6.42 4.95
N LEU A 134 -6.94 7.14 4.00
CA LEU A 134 -5.87 8.12 4.22
C LEU A 134 -6.47 9.54 4.15
N PRO A 135 -6.97 10.10 5.26
CA PRO A 135 -7.82 11.29 5.23
C PRO A 135 -7.09 12.57 4.81
N ASN A 136 -5.77 12.65 4.97
CA ASN A 136 -4.99 13.86 4.67
C ASN A 136 -4.22 13.78 3.35
N VAL A 137 -4.24 12.62 2.67
CA VAL A 137 -3.69 12.50 1.32
C VAL A 137 -4.64 13.19 0.35
N SER A 138 -4.23 14.36 -0.13
CA SER A 138 -5.06 15.20 -1.01
C SER A 138 -4.81 15.02 -2.51
N LYS A 139 -3.66 14.45 -2.86
CA LYS A 139 -3.23 14.20 -4.23
C LYS A 139 -2.37 12.94 -4.33
N ILE A 140 -2.42 12.30 -5.49
CA ILE A 140 -1.47 11.26 -5.92
C ILE A 140 -0.50 11.95 -6.91
N PRO A 141 0.82 11.66 -6.87
CA PRO A 141 1.78 12.25 -7.80
C PRO A 141 1.47 11.90 -9.27
N SER A 142 2.06 12.63 -10.22
CA SER A 142 2.01 12.21 -11.63
C SER A 142 2.60 10.81 -11.80
N LEU A 143 1.96 10.00 -12.64
CA LEU A 143 2.30 8.60 -12.89
C LEU A 143 2.86 8.39 -14.30
N GLU A 144 3.25 9.45 -15.01
CA GLU A 144 3.82 9.42 -16.37
C GLU A 144 4.98 8.44 -16.55
N LYS A 145 5.77 8.23 -15.49
CA LYS A 145 6.93 7.33 -15.48
C LYS A 145 6.63 5.94 -14.89
N SER A 146 5.37 5.66 -14.54
CA SER A 146 4.95 4.40 -13.93
C SER A 146 4.64 3.35 -14.99
N GLU A 147 5.67 2.91 -15.72
CA GLU A 147 5.55 2.01 -16.88
C GLU A 147 5.05 0.60 -16.54
N ASN A 148 5.10 0.20 -15.27
CA ASN A 148 4.67 -1.13 -14.80
C ASN A 148 3.35 -1.11 -14.02
N LEU A 149 2.81 0.07 -13.70
CA LEU A 149 1.65 0.21 -12.82
C LEU A 149 0.37 -0.13 -13.59
N LYS A 150 -0.20 -1.29 -13.28
CA LYS A 150 -1.38 -1.84 -13.95
C LYS A 150 -2.67 -1.61 -13.19
N THR A 151 -2.61 -1.51 -11.87
CA THR A 151 -3.81 -1.47 -11.03
C THR A 151 -3.70 -0.41 -9.96
N ILE A 152 -4.74 0.43 -9.89
CA ILE A 152 -4.90 1.42 -8.83
C ILE A 152 -6.17 1.07 -8.07
N ARG A 153 -6.02 0.85 -6.76
CA ARG A 153 -7.14 0.63 -5.84
C ARG A 153 -7.17 1.73 -4.81
N LEU A 154 -8.35 2.33 -4.65
CA LEU A 154 -8.61 3.36 -3.67
C LEU A 154 -9.84 2.95 -2.87
N GLU A 155 -9.83 3.23 -1.58
CA GLU A 155 -11.02 3.06 -0.74
C GLU A 155 -11.12 4.16 0.32
N ASN A 156 -12.30 4.79 0.42
CA ASN A 156 -12.58 5.79 1.45
C ASN A 156 -11.51 6.90 1.52
N MET A 157 -11.10 7.42 0.36
CA MET A 157 -10.08 8.47 0.23
C MET A 157 -10.74 9.86 0.30
N LYS A 158 -11.28 10.23 1.47
CA LYS A 158 -12.07 11.48 1.64
C LYS A 158 -11.28 12.76 1.36
N GLY A 159 -9.97 12.75 1.62
CA GLY A 159 -9.07 13.87 1.40
C GLY A 159 -8.66 14.07 -0.05
N LEU A 160 -8.69 13.02 -0.87
CA LEU A 160 -8.22 13.05 -2.25
C LEU A 160 -9.14 13.94 -3.10
N LYS A 161 -8.56 14.93 -3.79
CA LYS A 161 -9.29 15.87 -4.65
C LYS A 161 -8.75 15.94 -6.08
N ASP A 162 -7.49 15.59 -6.29
CA ASP A 162 -6.86 15.63 -7.62
C ASP A 162 -6.77 14.22 -8.22
N PHE A 163 -7.36 14.06 -9.40
CA PHE A 163 -7.39 12.81 -10.17
C PHE A 163 -6.67 12.89 -11.52
N LYS A 164 -5.89 13.95 -11.78
CA LYS A 164 -5.11 14.08 -13.03
C LYS A 164 -4.17 12.91 -13.28
N PHE A 165 -3.64 12.30 -12.22
CA PHE A 165 -2.79 11.11 -12.30
C PHE A 165 -3.40 9.96 -13.12
N LEU A 166 -4.73 9.91 -13.24
CA LEU A 166 -5.43 8.89 -14.02
C LEU A 166 -5.22 9.05 -15.52
N SER A 167 -5.10 10.25 -16.07
CA SER A 167 -4.92 10.41 -17.52
C SER A 167 -3.52 10.02 -17.98
N ASP A 168 -2.54 10.10 -17.08
CA ASP A 168 -1.13 10.11 -17.44
C ASP A 168 -0.40 8.82 -17.03
N ALA A 169 -1.10 7.80 -16.49
CA ALA A 169 -0.53 6.50 -16.15
C ALA A 169 -0.48 5.58 -17.40
N PRO A 170 0.69 5.35 -18.02
CA PRO A 170 0.78 4.80 -19.38
C PRO A 170 0.45 3.30 -19.50
N ALA A 171 0.50 2.57 -18.38
CA ALA A 171 0.26 1.12 -18.33
C ALA A 171 -0.94 0.74 -17.46
N LEU A 172 -1.75 1.72 -17.02
CA LEU A 172 -2.89 1.48 -16.15
C LEU A 172 -3.96 0.69 -16.89
N GLU A 173 -4.28 -0.52 -16.41
CA GLU A 173 -5.30 -1.39 -17.01
C GLU A 173 -6.59 -1.37 -16.19
N LYS A 174 -6.48 -1.22 -14.87
CA LYS A 174 -7.60 -1.36 -13.93
C LYS A 174 -7.62 -0.26 -12.88
N PHE A 175 -8.77 0.40 -12.73
CA PHE A 175 -9.01 1.38 -11.67
C PHE A 175 -10.22 1.00 -10.81
N ILE A 176 -10.01 0.82 -9.51
CA ILE A 176 -11.10 0.55 -8.56
C ILE A 176 -11.09 1.65 -7.49
N PHE A 177 -12.24 2.28 -7.29
CA PHE A 177 -12.45 3.21 -6.18
C PHE A 177 -13.74 2.86 -5.41
N VAL A 178 -13.57 2.19 -4.28
CA VAL A 178 -14.67 1.84 -3.37
C VAL A 178 -14.90 2.97 -2.37
N ASP A 179 -16.15 3.17 -1.95
CA ASP A 179 -16.49 4.20 -0.96
C ASP A 179 -16.02 5.61 -1.36
N ALA A 180 -16.22 5.94 -2.64
CA ALA A 180 -15.96 7.25 -3.24
C ALA A 180 -17.10 8.26 -2.96
N ASN A 181 -17.83 8.09 -1.85
CA ASN A 181 -19.05 8.86 -1.54
C ASN A 181 -18.81 10.37 -1.45
N SER A 182 -17.57 10.76 -1.15
CA SER A 182 -17.13 12.16 -1.04
C SER A 182 -16.71 12.80 -2.37
N GLN A 183 -16.78 12.05 -3.49
CA GLN A 183 -16.29 12.47 -4.79
C GLN A 183 -17.44 12.80 -5.75
N ASP A 184 -17.17 13.72 -6.68
CA ASP A 184 -18.03 13.94 -7.83
C ASP A 184 -17.57 13.08 -9.01
N LEU A 185 -18.51 12.68 -9.86
CA LEU A 185 -18.19 11.95 -11.09
C LEU A 185 -17.29 12.80 -12.00
N LYS A 186 -17.50 14.12 -12.02
CA LYS A 186 -16.71 15.05 -12.85
C LYS A 186 -15.22 15.03 -12.50
N ASP A 187 -14.88 14.78 -11.24
CA ASP A 187 -13.50 14.71 -10.78
C ASP A 187 -12.77 13.53 -11.43
N LEU A 188 -13.51 12.47 -11.80
CA LEU A 188 -12.98 11.25 -12.40
C LEU A 188 -12.96 11.29 -13.93
N LEU A 189 -13.33 12.40 -14.58
CA LEU A 189 -13.22 12.54 -16.04
C LEU A 189 -11.81 12.29 -16.62
N PRO A 190 -10.69 12.58 -15.93
CA PRO A 190 -9.36 12.20 -16.39
C PRO A 190 -9.19 10.69 -16.66
N LEU A 191 -9.96 9.83 -15.96
CA LEU A 191 -9.95 8.38 -16.16
C LEU A 191 -10.23 7.99 -17.62
N PHE A 192 -11.20 8.65 -18.25
CA PHE A 192 -11.63 8.36 -19.62
C PHE A 192 -10.67 8.87 -20.70
N LYS A 193 -9.63 9.62 -20.31
CA LYS A 193 -8.54 10.03 -21.21
C LYS A 193 -7.39 9.01 -21.24
N ASN A 194 -7.36 8.10 -20.27
CA ASN A 194 -6.33 7.08 -20.19
C ASN A 194 -6.51 6.05 -21.31
N LYS A 195 -5.50 5.90 -22.16
CA LYS A 195 -5.57 5.02 -23.34
C LYS A 195 -5.31 3.55 -23.05
N SER A 196 -4.68 3.22 -21.93
CA SER A 196 -4.37 1.83 -21.55
C SER A 196 -5.46 1.20 -20.69
N LEU A 197 -6.36 2.02 -20.13
CA LEU A 197 -7.41 1.57 -19.22
C LEU A 197 -8.36 0.62 -19.93
N LYS A 198 -8.65 -0.50 -19.28
CA LYS A 198 -9.57 -1.55 -19.77
C LYS A 198 -10.77 -1.69 -18.87
N GLU A 199 -10.54 -1.59 -17.56
CA GLU A 199 -11.56 -1.86 -16.55
C GLU A 199 -11.60 -0.74 -15.52
N ALA A 200 -12.81 -0.36 -15.13
CA ALA A 200 -12.97 0.53 -13.98
C ALA A 200 -14.23 0.26 -13.17
N ARG A 201 -14.16 0.52 -11.87
CA ARG A 201 -15.29 0.47 -10.95
C ARG A 201 -15.18 1.63 -9.95
N VAL A 202 -16.26 2.39 -9.80
CA VAL A 202 -16.34 3.45 -8.78
C VAL A 202 -17.67 3.36 -8.04
N GLY A 203 -17.60 3.28 -6.70
CA GLY A 203 -18.76 3.25 -5.82
C GLY A 203 -18.98 4.61 -5.16
N PHE A 204 -19.92 5.40 -5.66
CA PHE A 204 -20.24 6.75 -5.17
C PHE A 204 -21.23 6.77 -3.99
N GLY A 205 -21.67 5.61 -3.48
CA GLY A 205 -22.72 5.53 -2.46
C GLY A 205 -24.08 6.03 -2.93
N SER A 206 -24.29 6.16 -4.24
CA SER A 206 -25.53 6.62 -4.86
C SER A 206 -25.78 5.85 -6.15
N ASP A 207 -26.90 5.13 -6.22
CA ASP A 207 -27.28 4.35 -7.40
C ASP A 207 -27.39 5.21 -8.66
N LYS A 208 -27.88 6.44 -8.52
CA LYS A 208 -27.95 7.40 -9.62
C LYS A 208 -26.55 7.73 -10.15
N LYS A 209 -25.60 8.10 -9.28
CA LYS A 209 -24.21 8.40 -9.68
C LYS A 209 -23.52 7.17 -10.27
N ASN A 210 -23.69 6.01 -9.64
CA ASN A 210 -23.13 4.74 -10.10
C ASN A 210 -23.65 4.37 -11.49
N LYS A 211 -24.95 4.56 -11.75
CA LYS A 211 -25.54 4.35 -13.08
C LYS A 211 -24.92 5.28 -14.12
N VAL A 212 -24.84 6.58 -13.84
CA VAL A 212 -24.22 7.54 -14.77
C VAL A 212 -22.77 7.15 -15.04
N PHE A 213 -22.00 6.74 -14.03
CA PHE A 213 -20.63 6.27 -14.23
C PHE A 213 -20.55 5.05 -15.16
N ARG A 214 -21.44 4.06 -14.98
CA ARG A 214 -21.55 2.91 -15.90
C ARG A 214 -21.89 3.33 -17.33
N ASP A 215 -22.78 4.30 -17.51
CA ASP A 215 -23.12 4.83 -18.84
C ASP A 215 -21.87 5.44 -19.51
N TYR A 216 -21.02 6.13 -18.74
CA TYR A 216 -19.71 6.60 -19.24
C TYR A 216 -18.76 5.44 -19.57
N LEU A 217 -18.67 4.39 -18.74
CA LEU A 217 -17.84 3.22 -19.06
C LEU A 217 -18.25 2.64 -20.42
N ASN A 218 -19.55 2.46 -20.65
CA ASN A 218 -20.09 1.97 -21.92
C ASN A 218 -19.76 2.91 -23.09
N GLN A 219 -19.90 4.22 -22.92
CA GLN A 219 -19.57 5.21 -23.96
C GLN A 219 -18.10 5.14 -24.39
N TYR A 220 -17.19 4.82 -23.47
CA TYR A 220 -15.75 4.73 -23.72
C TYR A 220 -15.26 3.28 -23.94
N ASN A 221 -16.16 2.31 -24.10
CA ASN A 221 -15.84 0.88 -24.29
C ASN A 221 -14.98 0.28 -23.16
N LEU A 222 -15.20 0.72 -21.92
CA LEU A 222 -14.55 0.19 -20.73
C LEU A 222 -15.44 -0.84 -20.04
N ILE A 223 -14.82 -1.88 -19.46
CA ILE A 223 -15.52 -2.92 -18.72
C ILE A 223 -15.71 -2.49 -17.25
N GLU A 224 -16.91 -2.68 -16.71
CA GLU A 224 -17.12 -2.59 -15.26
C GLU A 224 -16.54 -3.85 -14.60
N CYS A 225 -15.54 -3.69 -13.73
CA CYS A 225 -14.97 -4.79 -12.97
C CYS A 225 -15.73 -5.04 -11.67
N TRP A 226 -15.68 -6.28 -11.18
CA TRP A 226 -16.23 -6.69 -9.88
C TRP A 226 -15.15 -6.72 -8.80
#